data_AF-A0A3B9J6R9-F1
#
_entry.id   AF-A0A3B9J6R9-F1
#
_cell.length_a   1.000
_cell.length_b   1.000
_cell.length_c   1.000
_cell.angle_alpha   90.00
_cell.angle_beta   90.00
_cell.angle_gamma   90.00
#
_symmetry.space_group_name_H-M   'P 1'
#
loop_
_entity.id
_entity.type
_entity.pdbx_description
1 polymer ?
#
loop_
_entity_poly.entity_id
_entity_poly.type
_entity_poly.pdbx_seq_one_letter_code
_entity_poly.pdbx_strand_id
1 'polypeptide(L)' 'GGGVCQVSTTLFRAAFFGGYPIPMRYPHAYRVSYYEQSASGTDPRLAGLDATVYFPLVDFQFT' A
#
# COMPACT_ATOMS: atom_id res chain seq x y z
N GLY A 1 -12.33 4.87 -6.21
CA GLY A 1 -11.75 6.00 -5.46
C GLY A 1 -10.28 6.07 -5.79
N GLY A 2 -9.81 7.19 -6.36
CA GLY A 2 -8.43 7.36 -6.83
C GLY A 2 -7.77 8.54 -6.17
N GLY A 3 -7.01 8.29 -5.10
CA GLY A 3 -6.28 9.30 -4.33
C GLY A 3 -4.84 8.87 -4.08
N VAL A 4 -4.05 9.72 -3.43
CA VAL A 4 -2.61 9.53 -3.19
C VAL A 4 -2.29 8.20 -2.47
N CYS A 5 -3.16 7.74 -1.56
CA CYS A 5 -3.01 6.43 -0.91
C CYS A 5 -3.04 5.23 -1.88
N GLN A 6 -3.72 5.35 -3.03
CA GLN A 6 -3.72 4.30 -4.05
C GLN A 6 -2.37 4.24 -4.80
N VAL A 7 -1.78 5.41 -5.05
CA VAL A 7 -0.45 5.51 -5.68
C VAL A 7 0.60 4.92 -4.74
N SER A 8 0.58 5.28 -3.46
CA SER A 8 1.51 4.73 -2.47
C SER A 8 1.34 3.24 -2.24
N THR A 9 0.11 2.73 -2.28
CA THR A 9 -0.15 1.28 -2.23
C THR A 9 0.44 0.55 -3.45
N THR A 10 0.33 1.15 -4.65
CA THR A 10 0.93 0.59 -5.87
C THR A 10 2.45 0.56 -5.77
N LEU A 11 3.06 1.66 -5.33
CA LEU A 11 4.52 1.78 -5.20
C LEU A 11 5.07 0.84 -4.11
N PHE A 12 4.38 0.73 -2.97
CA PHE A 12 4.73 -0.21 -1.91
C PHE A 12 4.74 -1.66 -2.42
N ARG A 13 3.72 -2.07 -3.17
CA ARG A 13 3.67 -3.42 -3.74
C ARG A 13 4.82 -3.65 -4.71
N ALA A 14 5.12 -2.70 -5.58
CA ALA A 14 6.24 -2.80 -6.51
C ALA A 14 7.59 -2.96 -5.77
N ALA A 15 7.84 -2.14 -4.75
CA ALA A 15 9.05 -2.23 -3.95
C ALA A 15 9.13 -3.54 -3.13
N PHE A 16 8.02 -3.95 -2.51
CA PHE A 16 7.93 -5.17 -1.70
C PHE A 16 8.16 -6.43 -2.54
N PHE A 17 7.48 -6.55 -3.69
CA PHE A 17 7.68 -7.68 -4.59
C PHE A 17 9.01 -7.61 -5.35
N GLY A 18 9.57 -6.42 -5.53
CA GLY A 18 10.92 -6.22 -6.09
C GLY A 18 12.05 -6.54 -5.11
N GLY A 19 11.75 -6.81 -3.84
CA GLY A 19 12.75 -7.14 -2.82
C GLY A 19 13.55 -5.94 -2.32
N TYR A 20 13.06 -4.71 -2.53
CA TYR A 20 13.72 -3.50 -2.04
C TYR A 20 13.54 -3.37 -0.52
N PRO A 21 14.56 -2.92 0.22
CA PRO A 21 14.41 -2.51 1.61
C PRO A 21 13.34 -1.43 1.79
N ILE A 22 12.45 -1.65 2.76
CA ILE A 22 11.37 -0.72 3.14
C ILE A 22 11.63 -0.27 4.57
N PRO A 23 12.42 0.81 4.78
CA PRO A 23 12.73 1.30 6.13
C PRO A 23 11.51 1.89 6.83
N MET A 24 10.50 2.35 6.09
CA MET A 24 9.33 3.01 6.66
C MET A 24 8.06 2.74 5.85
N ARG A 25 7.02 2.23 6.53
CA ARG A 25 5.68 2.00 5.96
C ARG A 25 4.60 2.30 6.99
N TYR A 26 3.53 2.95 6.52
CA TYR A 26 2.32 3.17 7.30
C TYR A 26 1.14 2.53 6.57
N PRO A 27 0.54 1.46 7.12
CA PRO A 27 -0.70 0.90 6.58
C PRO A 27 -1.91 1.74 7.01
N HIS A 28 -3.05 1.56 6.34
CA HIS A 28 -4.31 2.13 6.82
C HIS A 28 -4.63 1.59 8.23
N ALA A 29 -5.20 2.45 9.09
CA ALA A 29 -5.57 2.09 10.46
C ALA A 29 -6.66 1.00 10.55
N TYR A 30 -7.39 0.77 9.45
CA TYR A 30 -8.41 -0.26 9.33
C TYR A 30 -8.24 -1.00 7.99
N ARG A 31 -8.74 -2.24 7.95
CA ARG A 31 -8.72 -3.06 6.74
C ARG A 31 -9.57 -2.41 5.65
N VAL A 32 -8.93 -2.05 4.54
CA VAL A 32 -9.61 -1.42 3.40
C VAL A 32 -9.82 -2.46 2.31
N SER A 33 -11.02 -3.04 2.25
CA SER A 33 -11.39 -4.07 1.27
C SER A 33 -11.24 -3.63 -0.19
N TYR A 34 -11.28 -2.32 -0.46
CA TYR A 34 -11.04 -1.78 -1.80
C TYR A 34 -9.63 -2.08 -2.34
N TYR A 35 -8.60 -2.09 -1.50
CA TYR A 35 -7.23 -2.43 -1.93
C TYR A 35 -6.98 -3.94 -2.07
N GLU A 36 -7.93 -4.76 -1.63
CA GLU A 36 -7.91 -6.21 -1.79
C GLU A 36 -8.58 -6.65 -3.09
N GLN A 37 -9.16 -5.73 -3.85
CA GLN A 37 -9.76 -6.04 -5.15
C GLN A 37 -8.67 -6.26 -6.20
N SER A 38 -8.76 -7.40 -6.89
CA SER A 38 -8.00 -7.76 -8.07
C SER A 38 -8.96 -7.98 -9.25
N ALA A 39 -8.43 -8.14 -10.46
CA ALA A 39 -9.24 -8.44 -11.64
C ALA A 39 -10.07 -9.73 -11.51
N SER A 40 -9.71 -10.63 -10.60
CA SER A 40 -10.40 -11.92 -10.35
C SER A 40 -11.32 -11.91 -9.11
N GLY A 41 -11.50 -10.77 -8.45
CA GLY A 41 -12.33 -10.65 -7.24
C GLY A 41 -11.57 -10.07 -6.06
N THR A 42 -11.86 -10.51 -4.83
CA THR A 42 -11.11 -10.07 -3.64
C THR A 42 -10.00 -11.08 -3.35
N ASP A 43 -8.74 -10.61 -3.33
CA ASP A 43 -7.59 -11.41 -2.97
C ASP A 43 -7.18 -11.13 -1.52
N PRO A 44 -7.39 -12.06 -0.57
CA PRO A 44 -7.02 -11.88 0.82
C PRO A 44 -5.50 -11.80 1.05
N ARG A 45 -4.66 -12.21 0.08
CA ARG A 45 -3.20 -12.07 0.17
C ARG A 45 -2.74 -10.62 0.02
N LEU A 46 -3.59 -9.78 -0.55
CA LEU A 46 -3.38 -8.34 -0.67
C LEU A 46 -3.77 -7.57 0.60
N ALA A 47 -4.35 -8.26 1.59
CA ALA A 47 -4.72 -7.66 2.87
C ALA A 47 -3.47 -7.20 3.62
N GLY A 48 -3.44 -5.91 3.97
CA GLY A 48 -2.29 -5.30 4.63
C GLY A 48 -1.10 -5.06 3.71
N LEU A 49 -1.22 -5.25 2.38
CA LEU A 49 -0.22 -4.84 1.38
C LEU A 49 -0.59 -3.48 0.78
N ASP A 50 -0.79 -2.51 1.65
CA ASP A 50 -1.15 -1.14 1.36
C ASP A 50 -0.24 -0.15 2.10
N ALA A 51 -0.15 1.05 1.56
CA ALA A 51 0.56 2.16 2.20
C ALA A 51 -0.28 3.43 2.07
N THR A 52 -0.56 4.05 3.21
CA THR A 52 -1.19 5.38 3.30
C THR A 52 -0.16 6.48 3.17
N VAL A 53 -0.62 7.64 2.73
CA VAL A 53 0.11 8.91 2.89
C VAL A 53 -0.60 9.73 3.94
N TYR A 54 0.11 10.12 4.99
CA TYR A 54 -0.38 11.08 5.98
C TYR A 54 0.47 12.35 5.91
N PHE A 55 -0.03 13.34 5.16
CA PHE A 55 0.56 14.67 5.14
C PHE A 55 0.45 15.33 6.53
N PRO A 56 1.47 16.01 7.06
CA PRO A 56 2.71 16.45 6.42
C PRO A 56 3.99 15.66 6.77
N LEU A 57 3.91 14.57 7.54
CA LEU A 57 5.09 13.99 8.21
C LEU A 57 5.42 12.55 7.80
N VAL A 58 4.51 11.85 7.15
CA VAL A 58 4.53 10.38 7.16
C VAL A 58 4.29 9.82 5.77
N ASP A 59 5.40 9.48 5.12
CA ASP A 59 5.45 8.90 3.78
C ASP A 59 6.10 7.52 3.77
N PHE A 60 5.76 6.74 2.76
CA PHE A 60 6.40 5.47 2.44
C PHE A 60 7.82 5.70 1.90
N GLN A 61 8.81 4.97 2.41
CA GLN A 61 10.21 5.03 1.96
C GLN A 61 10.71 3.64 1.53
N PHE A 62 11.54 3.60 0.49
CA PHE A 62 12.24 2.42 -0.01
C PHE A 62 13.60 2.81 -0.62
N THR A 63 14.57 1.90 -0.65
CA THR A 63 15.92 2.10 -1.22
C THR A 63 16.30 1.00 -2.18
#